data_AF-A0A831X237-F1
#
_entry.id   AF-A0A831X237-F1
#
_cell.length_a   1.000
_cell.length_b   1.000
_cell.length_c   1.000
_cell.angle_alpha   90.00
_cell.angle_beta   90.00
_cell.angle_gamma   90.00
#
_symmetry.space_group_name_H-M   'P 1'
#
loop_
_entity.id
_entity.type
_entity.pdbx_description
1 polymer ?
#
loop_
_entity_poly.entity_id
_entity_poly.type
_entity_poly.pdbx_seq_one_letter_code
_entity_poly.pdbx_strand_id
1 'polypeptide(L)'
;MMRNRRTSQRTLSNRLLFTLSLLLLLLTGGAAAIQSQKSASQLSFAELSALLSERGGYFHSDNLVSNETCYQHVLEKLGELKLQGGVYIGVGPEQNFTYIAKLRPARAFILDIRRDNAVQHLMYKAIFVMASSRAEFLSLLTCKPTRKEAERLKAPNASINDLVIYFDQTNSSELLFNRNLQEIREQILKKFKFPLTEDEQESLERIYRSFYQTGLDTRYETAGYSRRFPALRDLLVERDLSGKQQGFLATEENFQFVKKMHEKDLIVPVTGDFAGPKALRAIGDYTRSLGERVTAFYTSNVESYLMRNGSFSAFAENVKTLPIDNGSLFIRNFSGFRYQHPESVPGHSSTTLLQKIANFVKLYDEGRYQDYTSLGLLDYISTKKGEK
;
A
#
# COMPACT_ATOMS: atom_id res chain seq x y z
N MET A 1 20.26 91.96 18.41
CA MET A 1 19.05 91.11 18.40
C MET A 1 19.51 89.67 18.17
N MET A 2 19.47 88.83 19.21
CA MET A 2 20.11 87.52 19.29
C MET A 2 19.42 86.47 18.41
N ARG A 3 20.22 85.74 17.61
CA ARG A 3 19.89 84.42 17.05
C ARG A 3 19.83 83.40 18.18
N ASN A 4 18.75 82.61 18.25
CA ASN A 4 18.73 81.40 19.07
C ASN A 4 18.32 80.18 18.23
N ARG A 5 19.27 79.24 18.13
CA ARG A 5 19.11 77.87 17.61
C ARG A 5 18.32 77.05 18.64
N ARG A 6 17.38 76.21 18.21
CA ARG A 6 17.07 74.87 18.78
C ARG A 6 15.79 74.34 18.15
N THR A 7 15.93 73.32 17.29
CA THR A 7 14.96 72.20 17.11
C THR A 7 15.44 71.27 16.00
N SER A 8 16.52 70.52 16.23
CA SER A 8 16.91 69.38 15.39
C SER A 8 17.34 68.19 16.26
N GLN A 9 16.45 67.78 17.19
CA GLN A 9 16.69 66.61 18.04
C GLN A 9 15.49 65.65 18.17
N ARG A 10 14.29 66.01 17.70
CA ARG A 10 13.09 65.16 17.87
C ARG A 10 12.81 64.17 16.73
N THR A 11 13.44 64.31 15.56
CA THR A 11 13.23 63.39 14.43
C THR A 11 14.26 62.24 14.38
N LEU A 12 15.43 62.40 15.00
CA LEU A 12 16.45 61.34 15.06
C LEU A 12 16.12 60.26 16.12
N SER A 13 15.52 60.63 17.26
CA SER A 13 15.24 59.66 18.34
C SER A 13 14.17 58.64 17.96
N ASN A 14 13.14 59.06 17.21
CA ASN A 14 12.05 58.16 16.80
C ASN A 14 12.46 57.19 15.68
N ARG A 15 13.45 57.53 14.84
CA ARG A 15 13.99 56.61 13.84
C ARG A 15 14.89 55.54 14.49
N LEU A 16 15.69 55.91 15.50
CA LEU A 16 16.56 54.96 16.21
C LEU A 16 15.76 53.93 17.03
N LEU A 17 14.65 54.36 17.66
CA LEU A 17 13.74 53.48 18.42
C LEU A 17 12.95 52.52 17.51
N PHE A 18 12.57 52.94 16.30
CA PHE A 18 11.90 52.05 15.33
C PHE A 18 12.88 51.03 14.72
N THR A 19 14.14 51.41 14.47
CA THR A 19 15.15 50.48 13.95
C THR A 19 15.61 49.46 15.00
N LEU A 20 15.68 49.81 16.28
CA LEU A 20 16.01 48.85 17.34
C LEU A 20 14.87 47.84 17.60
N SER A 21 13.62 48.27 17.48
CA SER A 21 12.44 47.40 17.63
C SER A 21 12.34 46.38 16.49
N LEU A 22 12.67 46.79 15.27
CA LEU A 22 12.70 45.90 14.10
C LEU A 22 13.88 44.91 14.16
N LEU A 23 15.04 45.31 14.69
CA LEU A 23 16.18 44.41 14.91
C LEU A 23 15.91 43.38 16.02
N LEU A 24 15.19 43.75 17.09
CA LEU A 24 14.81 42.81 18.16
C LEU A 24 13.73 41.81 17.72
N LEU A 25 12.81 42.20 16.81
CA LEU A 25 11.89 41.24 16.19
C LEU A 25 12.60 40.31 15.18
N LEU A 26 13.65 40.77 14.51
CA LEU A 26 14.48 39.94 13.63
C LEU A 26 15.40 38.98 14.41
N LEU A 27 15.81 39.35 15.63
CA LEU A 27 16.64 38.50 16.50
C LEU A 27 15.83 37.50 17.35
N THR A 28 14.55 37.78 17.62
CA THR A 28 13.65 36.83 18.30
C THR A 28 12.84 35.95 17.32
N GLY A 29 12.62 36.42 16.08
CA GLY A 29 11.97 35.63 15.02
C GLY A 29 12.82 34.54 14.39
N GLY A 30 14.15 34.60 14.55
CA GLY A 30 15.09 33.61 13.99
C GLY A 30 15.31 32.36 14.87
N ALA A 31 14.98 32.42 16.15
CA ALA A 31 15.23 31.33 17.10
C ALA A 31 14.11 30.26 17.14
N ALA A 32 12.94 30.54 16.56
CA ALA A 32 11.79 29.62 16.56
C ALA A 32 11.67 28.74 15.30
N ALA A 33 12.60 28.85 14.34
CA ALA A 33 12.56 28.10 13.09
C ALA A 33 13.76 27.16 12.86
N ILE A 34 14.49 26.80 13.92
CA ILE A 34 15.37 25.63 13.91
C ILE A 34 14.62 24.48 14.61
N GLN A 35 13.46 24.15 14.07
CA GLN A 35 12.92 22.82 14.29
C GLN A 35 13.78 21.92 13.41
N SER A 36 14.67 21.15 14.04
CA SER A 36 15.47 20.11 13.37
C SER A 36 14.53 19.26 12.51
N GLN A 37 14.43 19.58 11.23
CA GLN A 37 13.68 18.81 10.26
C GLN A 37 14.47 17.52 10.12
N LYS A 38 14.09 16.49 10.89
CA LYS A 38 14.66 15.14 10.76
C LYS A 38 14.71 14.83 9.27
N SER A 39 15.87 14.42 8.76
CA SER A 39 15.96 14.01 7.36
C SER A 39 14.97 12.88 7.10
N ALA A 40 14.49 12.72 5.87
CA ALA A 40 13.55 11.65 5.51
C ALA A 40 14.03 10.25 5.98
N SER A 41 15.35 10.04 6.06
CA SER A 41 16.02 8.84 6.57
C SER A 41 15.97 8.63 8.10
N GLN A 42 15.54 9.63 8.88
CA GLN A 42 15.48 9.62 10.35
C GLN A 42 14.06 9.45 10.90
N LEU A 43 13.06 9.41 10.03
CA LEU A 43 11.68 9.14 10.45
C LEU A 43 11.55 7.69 10.89
N SER A 44 11.00 7.46 12.07
CA SER A 44 10.55 6.13 12.47
C SER A 44 9.40 5.65 11.58
N PHE A 45 9.15 4.34 11.60
CA PHE A 45 8.06 3.73 10.85
C PHE A 45 6.69 4.38 11.12
N ALA A 46 6.37 4.65 12.38
CA ALA A 46 5.13 5.30 12.80
C ALA A 46 5.06 6.78 12.37
N GLU A 47 6.15 7.53 12.56
CA GLU A 47 6.24 8.94 12.10
C GLU A 47 6.06 9.04 10.59
N LEU A 48 6.67 8.13 9.81
CA LEU A 48 6.53 8.12 8.36
C LEU A 48 5.10 7.80 7.91
N SER A 49 4.49 6.75 8.46
CA SER A 49 3.08 6.41 8.16
C SER A 49 2.14 7.58 8.48
N ALA A 50 2.30 8.22 9.65
CA ALA A 50 1.49 9.36 10.04
C ALA A 50 1.74 10.60 9.16
N LEU A 51 3.00 10.88 8.82
CA LEU A 51 3.37 12.00 7.94
C LEU A 51 2.69 11.89 6.58
N LEU A 52 2.73 10.70 5.99
CA LEU A 52 2.18 10.43 4.66
C LEU A 52 0.65 10.34 4.66
N SER A 53 0.05 9.92 5.77
CA SER A 53 -1.39 9.71 5.84
C SER A 53 -2.19 11.03 5.87
N GLU A 54 -3.44 10.93 5.44
CA GLU A 54 -4.48 11.94 5.58
C GLU A 54 -5.72 11.33 6.23
N ARG A 55 -6.80 12.11 6.36
CA ARG A 55 -8.06 11.59 6.92
C ARG A 55 -8.59 10.48 6.01
N GLY A 56 -8.85 9.31 6.59
CA GLY A 56 -9.47 8.20 5.88
C GLY A 56 -10.90 8.51 5.43
N GLY A 57 -11.35 7.77 4.42
CA GLY A 57 -12.72 7.81 3.93
C GLY A 57 -13.47 6.51 4.21
N TYR A 58 -14.66 6.41 3.63
CA TYR A 58 -15.54 5.25 3.80
C TYR A 58 -15.51 4.35 2.56
N PHE A 59 -15.49 3.04 2.79
CA PHE A 59 -15.69 2.04 1.75
C PHE A 59 -16.59 0.92 2.28
N HIS A 60 -17.61 0.55 1.51
CA HIS A 60 -18.78 -0.19 1.98
C HIS A 60 -18.60 -1.72 2.10
N SER A 61 -17.37 -2.22 1.96
CA SER A 61 -17.08 -3.66 1.86
C SER A 61 -16.01 -4.06 2.86
N ASP A 62 -16.11 -5.29 3.38
CA ASP A 62 -15.09 -5.90 4.21
C ASP A 62 -14.04 -6.59 3.32
N ASN A 63 -13.03 -5.81 2.94
CA ASN A 63 -11.97 -6.26 2.01
C ASN A 63 -10.75 -6.74 2.80
N LEU A 64 -10.93 -7.78 3.62
CA LEU A 64 -9.80 -8.41 4.32
C LEU A 64 -8.90 -9.18 3.36
N VAL A 65 -9.45 -9.66 2.25
CA VAL A 65 -8.70 -10.33 1.18
C VAL A 65 -9.10 -9.78 -0.18
N SER A 66 -8.22 -9.97 -1.17
CA SER A 66 -8.55 -9.68 -2.57
C SER A 66 -9.70 -10.57 -3.06
N ASN A 67 -10.30 -10.21 -4.19
CA ASN A 67 -11.22 -11.08 -4.95
C ASN A 67 -10.74 -11.30 -6.39
N GLU A 68 -9.49 -10.92 -6.67
CA GLU A 68 -8.92 -10.88 -8.02
C GLU A 68 -8.21 -12.20 -8.32
N THR A 69 -8.89 -13.17 -8.93
CA THR A 69 -8.24 -14.45 -9.30
C THR A 69 -7.18 -14.29 -10.39
N CYS A 70 -7.24 -13.22 -11.19
CA CYS A 70 -6.30 -12.96 -12.28
C CYS A 70 -5.00 -12.23 -11.88
N TYR A 71 -4.81 -11.89 -10.60
CA TYR A 71 -3.71 -11.04 -10.13
C TYR A 71 -2.30 -11.53 -10.51
N GLN A 72 -2.14 -12.83 -10.74
CA GLN A 72 -0.85 -13.42 -11.14
C GLN A 72 -0.60 -13.38 -12.65
N HIS A 73 -1.61 -13.08 -13.49
CA HIS A 73 -1.52 -13.19 -14.95
C HIS A 73 -0.47 -12.24 -15.56
N VAL A 74 -0.20 -11.11 -14.91
CA VAL A 74 0.81 -10.13 -15.36
C VAL A 74 2.22 -10.44 -14.91
N LEU A 75 2.44 -11.42 -14.01
CA LEU A 75 3.74 -11.61 -13.36
C LEU A 75 4.83 -12.08 -14.32
N GLU A 76 4.52 -12.89 -15.35
CA GLU A 76 5.51 -13.23 -16.38
C GLU A 76 5.95 -11.96 -17.14
N LYS A 77 4.99 -11.16 -17.60
CA LYS A 77 5.24 -9.90 -18.31
C LYS A 77 6.04 -8.90 -17.48
N LEU A 78 5.73 -8.76 -16.18
CA LEU A 78 6.52 -7.92 -15.28
C LEU A 78 7.99 -8.38 -15.17
N GLY A 79 8.22 -9.70 -15.22
CA GLY A 79 9.58 -10.26 -15.27
C GLY A 79 10.31 -9.94 -16.58
N GLU A 80 9.63 -10.00 -17.72
CA GLU A 80 10.18 -9.65 -19.03
C GLU A 80 10.57 -8.17 -19.14
N LEU A 81 9.80 -7.29 -18.49
CA LEU A 81 10.07 -5.84 -18.44
C LEU A 81 11.26 -5.49 -17.53
N LYS A 82 11.81 -6.46 -16.78
CA LYS A 82 13.02 -6.33 -15.94
C LYS A 82 13.02 -5.12 -15.01
N LEU A 83 11.85 -4.79 -14.47
CA LEU A 83 11.71 -3.74 -13.47
C LEU A 83 12.32 -4.20 -12.14
N GLN A 84 13.20 -3.40 -11.55
CA GLN A 84 13.80 -3.68 -10.24
C GLN A 84 13.98 -2.39 -9.43
N GLY A 85 13.94 -2.52 -8.11
CA GLY A 85 14.19 -1.42 -7.17
C GLY A 85 13.11 -0.33 -7.21
N GLY A 86 13.46 0.86 -6.71
CA GLY A 86 12.54 1.99 -6.57
C GLY A 86 11.39 1.72 -5.60
N VAL A 87 10.32 2.48 -5.75
CA VAL A 87 9.15 2.45 -4.88
C VAL A 87 7.98 1.72 -5.54
N TYR A 88 7.35 0.84 -4.77
CA TYR A 88 6.03 0.28 -5.08
C TYR A 88 4.94 1.07 -4.34
N ILE A 89 3.84 1.39 -5.00
CA ILE A 89 2.63 1.90 -4.37
C ILE A 89 1.51 0.91 -4.67
N GLY A 90 0.64 0.62 -3.71
CA GLY A 90 -0.51 -0.24 -3.98
C GLY A 90 -1.67 -0.02 -3.02
N VAL A 91 -2.88 -0.39 -3.42
CA VAL A 91 -4.09 -0.39 -2.58
C VAL A 91 -4.47 -1.79 -2.14
N GLY A 92 -5.26 -1.90 -1.07
CA GLY A 92 -5.82 -3.17 -0.63
C GLY A 92 -4.86 -4.02 0.20
N PRO A 93 -5.23 -5.28 0.50
CA PRO A 93 -4.53 -6.11 1.48
C PRO A 93 -3.35 -6.90 0.84
N GLU A 94 -3.42 -8.24 0.86
CA GLU A 94 -2.28 -9.15 0.69
C GLU A 94 -1.77 -9.33 -0.74
N GLN A 95 -2.58 -9.03 -1.76
CA GLN A 95 -2.15 -9.18 -3.15
C GLN A 95 -0.94 -8.30 -3.48
N ASN A 96 -0.78 -7.18 -2.75
CA ASN A 96 0.40 -6.32 -2.81
C ASN A 96 1.70 -7.09 -2.53
N PHE A 97 1.70 -8.05 -1.61
CA PHE A 97 2.90 -8.81 -1.26
C PHE A 97 3.41 -9.64 -2.44
N THR A 98 2.53 -10.10 -3.32
CA THR A 98 2.92 -10.81 -4.54
C THR A 98 3.64 -9.90 -5.53
N TYR A 99 3.11 -8.69 -5.75
CA TYR A 99 3.78 -7.72 -6.61
C TYR A 99 5.11 -7.24 -5.99
N ILE A 100 5.17 -7.05 -4.67
CA ILE A 100 6.41 -6.72 -3.94
C ILE A 100 7.44 -7.84 -4.09
N ALA A 101 7.05 -9.11 -3.90
CA ALA A 101 7.95 -10.25 -4.09
C ALA A 101 8.47 -10.35 -5.53
N LYS A 102 7.63 -10.03 -6.51
CA LYS A 102 7.98 -10.08 -7.93
C LYS A 102 8.91 -8.94 -8.36
N LEU A 103 8.56 -7.70 -8.01
CA LEU A 103 9.25 -6.49 -8.47
C LEU A 103 10.48 -6.16 -7.62
N ARG A 104 10.55 -6.69 -6.41
CA ARG A 104 11.61 -6.46 -5.43
C ARG A 104 11.95 -4.96 -5.27
N PRO A 105 10.96 -4.12 -4.91
CA PRO A 105 11.19 -2.69 -4.73
C PRO A 105 12.11 -2.44 -3.52
N ALA A 106 12.74 -1.26 -3.49
CA ALA A 106 13.50 -0.82 -2.32
C ALA A 106 12.56 -0.46 -1.15
N ARG A 107 11.36 0.06 -1.46
CA ARG A 107 10.32 0.43 -0.50
C ARG A 107 8.93 0.23 -1.08
N ALA A 108 7.93 0.05 -0.23
CA ALA A 108 6.53 -0.08 -0.62
C ALA A 108 5.64 0.80 0.27
N PHE A 109 4.67 1.47 -0.34
CA PHE A 109 3.60 2.19 0.33
C PHE A 109 2.27 1.54 0.01
N ILE A 110 1.55 1.11 1.04
CA ILE A 110 0.19 0.59 0.87
C ILE A 110 -0.78 1.71 1.18
N LEU A 111 -1.28 2.38 0.14
CA LEU A 111 -2.19 3.52 0.22
C LEU A 111 -3.63 3.05 0.06
N ASP A 112 -4.44 3.17 1.10
CA ASP A 112 -5.85 2.79 1.09
C ASP A 112 -6.69 3.84 1.79
N ILE A 113 -7.90 4.07 1.27
CA ILE A 113 -8.84 5.05 1.82
C ILE A 113 -9.31 4.64 3.23
N ARG A 114 -9.30 3.33 3.54
CA ARG A 114 -9.75 2.80 4.83
C ARG A 114 -8.62 2.80 5.84
N ARG A 115 -8.89 3.32 7.04
CA ARG A 115 -7.98 3.19 8.17
C ARG A 115 -7.78 1.74 8.60
N ASP A 116 -8.83 0.93 8.53
CA ASP A 116 -8.80 -0.51 8.83
C ASP A 116 -7.78 -1.27 7.96
N ASN A 117 -7.55 -0.86 6.71
CA ASN A 117 -6.53 -1.49 5.88
C ASN A 117 -5.12 -1.23 6.43
N ALA A 118 -4.85 -0.02 6.94
CA ALA A 118 -3.57 0.27 7.59
C ALA A 118 -3.39 -0.57 8.86
N VAL A 119 -4.45 -0.72 9.68
CA VAL A 119 -4.45 -1.60 10.86
C VAL A 119 -4.19 -3.05 10.47
N GLN A 120 -4.82 -3.54 9.40
CA GLN A 120 -4.59 -4.88 8.87
C GLN A 120 -3.14 -5.08 8.39
N HIS A 121 -2.53 -4.08 7.74
CA HIS A 121 -1.11 -4.17 7.33
C HIS A 121 -0.16 -4.12 8.52
N LEU A 122 -0.51 -3.47 9.63
CA LEU A 122 0.23 -3.57 10.89
C LEU A 122 0.15 -4.98 11.49
N MET A 123 -1.04 -5.61 11.42
CA MET A 123 -1.21 -7.02 11.79
C MET A 123 -0.35 -7.94 10.91
N TYR A 124 -0.38 -7.78 9.59
CA TYR A 124 0.47 -8.55 8.68
C TYR A 124 1.95 -8.34 8.98
N LYS A 125 2.41 -7.11 9.20
CA LYS A 125 3.79 -6.81 9.59
C LYS A 125 4.19 -7.57 10.85
N ALA A 126 3.37 -7.56 11.90
CA ALA A 126 3.63 -8.31 13.12
C ALA A 126 3.75 -9.82 12.84
N ILE A 127 2.81 -10.40 12.09
CA ILE A 127 2.83 -11.82 11.71
C ILE A 127 4.08 -12.17 10.90
N PHE A 128 4.48 -11.35 9.92
CA PHE A 128 5.71 -11.55 9.14
C PHE A 128 6.97 -11.53 10.01
N VAL A 129 7.06 -10.58 10.96
CA VAL A 129 8.19 -10.49 11.89
C VAL A 129 8.25 -11.70 12.81
N MET A 130 7.09 -12.22 13.25
CA MET A 130 6.98 -13.38 14.13
C MET A 130 7.23 -14.72 13.41
N ALA A 131 6.88 -14.84 12.14
CA ALA A 131 6.95 -16.08 11.38
C ALA A 131 8.36 -16.37 10.84
N SER A 132 8.91 -17.55 11.10
CA SER A 132 10.20 -17.95 10.50
C SER A 132 10.07 -18.57 9.10
N SER A 133 8.88 -19.04 8.74
CA SER A 133 8.58 -19.73 7.47
C SER A 133 7.16 -19.46 6.99
N ARG A 134 6.85 -19.83 5.74
CA ARG A 134 5.50 -19.75 5.18
C ARG A 134 4.45 -20.52 5.98
N ALA A 135 4.82 -21.70 6.51
CA ALA A 135 3.92 -22.50 7.33
C ALA A 135 3.59 -21.80 8.67
N GLU A 136 4.59 -21.19 9.30
CA GLU A 136 4.37 -20.42 10.53
C GLU A 136 3.58 -19.14 10.29
N PHE A 137 3.77 -18.48 9.14
CA PHE A 137 2.94 -17.35 8.74
C PHE A 137 1.46 -17.73 8.68
N LEU A 138 1.12 -18.81 7.99
CA LEU A 138 -0.27 -19.28 7.88
C LEU A 138 -0.81 -19.78 9.23
N SER A 139 0.03 -20.41 10.05
CA SER A 139 -0.31 -20.82 11.42
C SER A 139 -0.68 -19.64 12.30
N LEU A 140 0.12 -18.57 12.26
CA LEU A 140 -0.12 -17.33 12.98
C LEU A 140 -1.36 -16.60 12.45
N LEU A 141 -1.50 -16.48 11.13
CA LEU A 141 -2.65 -15.80 10.51
C LEU A 141 -3.98 -16.47 10.89
N THR A 142 -4.03 -17.80 10.82
CA THR A 142 -5.27 -18.58 11.03
C THR A 142 -5.44 -19.12 12.45
N CYS A 143 -4.44 -18.93 13.32
CA CYS A 143 -4.36 -19.53 14.66
C CYS A 143 -4.48 -21.06 14.67
N LYS A 144 -3.99 -21.71 13.61
CA LYS A 144 -4.01 -23.18 13.46
C LYS A 144 -2.64 -23.75 13.82
N PRO A 145 -2.55 -24.75 14.71
CA PRO A 145 -1.27 -25.27 15.16
C PRO A 145 -0.48 -25.96 14.05
N THR A 146 0.85 -25.82 14.06
CA THR A 146 1.78 -26.66 13.30
C THR A 146 2.19 -27.85 14.17
N ARG A 147 1.51 -29.00 14.00
CA ARG A 147 1.84 -30.24 14.75
C ARG A 147 3.18 -30.83 14.26
N LYS A 148 3.71 -31.85 14.93
CA LYS A 148 4.96 -32.54 14.49
C LYS A 148 4.92 -32.99 13.02
N GLU A 149 3.75 -33.36 12.50
CA GLU A 149 3.53 -33.74 11.10
C GLU A 149 3.70 -32.56 10.12
N ALA A 150 3.64 -31.31 10.60
CA ALA A 150 3.84 -30.08 9.85
C ALA A 150 5.32 -29.67 9.75
N GLU A 151 6.26 -30.35 10.40
CA GLU A 151 7.70 -30.07 10.23
C GLU A 151 8.13 -30.22 8.76
N ARG A 152 7.53 -31.18 8.02
CA ARG A 152 7.73 -31.31 6.57
C ARG A 152 7.21 -30.11 5.78
N LEU A 153 6.22 -29.39 6.31
CA LEU A 153 5.63 -28.20 5.67
C LEU A 153 6.45 -26.94 5.89
N LYS A 154 7.35 -26.95 6.88
CA LYS A 154 8.37 -25.90 7.06
C LYS A 154 9.53 -26.05 6.07
N ALA A 155 9.63 -27.18 5.36
CA ALA A 155 10.66 -27.37 4.36
C ALA A 155 10.50 -26.34 3.22
N PRO A 156 11.60 -25.70 2.74
CA PRO A 156 11.52 -24.67 1.72
C PRO A 156 10.86 -25.10 0.40
N ASN A 157 10.86 -26.41 0.12
CA ASN A 157 10.27 -27.02 -1.07
C ASN A 157 8.82 -27.49 -0.90
N ALA A 158 8.19 -27.32 0.27
CA ALA A 158 6.78 -27.62 0.45
C ALA A 158 5.93 -26.75 -0.50
N SER A 159 4.99 -27.36 -1.22
CA SER A 159 4.16 -26.61 -2.15
C SER A 159 3.12 -25.78 -1.40
N ILE A 160 2.69 -24.65 -1.99
CA ILE A 160 1.59 -23.86 -1.42
C ILE A 160 0.29 -24.67 -1.33
N ASN A 161 0.06 -25.62 -2.25
CA ASN A 161 -1.11 -26.50 -2.21
C ASN A 161 -1.09 -27.39 -0.96
N ASP A 162 0.06 -27.96 -0.58
CA ASP A 162 0.19 -28.79 0.62
C ASP A 162 -0.09 -27.98 1.89
N LEU A 163 0.38 -26.72 1.93
CA LEU A 163 0.11 -25.80 3.03
C LEU A 163 -1.38 -25.50 3.14
N VAL A 164 -2.03 -25.16 2.02
CA VAL A 164 -3.47 -24.87 1.98
C VAL A 164 -4.28 -26.09 2.44
N ILE A 165 -3.99 -27.29 1.91
CA ILE A 165 -4.66 -28.53 2.30
C ILE A 165 -4.53 -28.77 3.81
N TYR A 166 -3.32 -28.62 4.36
CA TYR A 166 -3.08 -28.81 5.79
C TYR A 166 -3.89 -27.84 6.64
N PHE A 167 -3.83 -26.55 6.32
CA PHE A 167 -4.53 -25.53 7.11
C PHE A 167 -6.05 -25.59 6.90
N ASP A 168 -6.56 -26.10 5.79
CA ASP A 168 -8.00 -26.32 5.61
C ASP A 168 -8.55 -27.43 6.50
N GLN A 169 -7.75 -28.47 6.74
CA GLN A 169 -8.12 -29.62 7.57
C GLN A 169 -7.82 -29.42 9.06
N THR A 170 -7.10 -28.36 9.41
CA THR A 170 -6.71 -28.07 10.79
C THR A 170 -7.69 -27.09 11.44
N ASN A 171 -8.13 -27.40 12.66
CA ASN A 171 -8.98 -26.50 13.44
C ASN A 171 -8.17 -25.37 14.07
N SER A 172 -8.75 -24.17 14.08
CA SER A 172 -8.19 -23.02 14.81
C SER A 172 -8.21 -23.29 16.32
N SER A 173 -7.28 -22.68 17.05
CA SER A 173 -7.16 -22.81 18.50
C SER A 173 -7.38 -21.47 19.18
N GLU A 174 -8.36 -21.40 20.08
CA GLU A 174 -8.63 -20.19 20.88
C GLU A 174 -7.44 -19.79 21.76
N LEU A 175 -6.71 -20.78 22.31
CA LEU A 175 -5.48 -20.55 23.04
C LEU A 175 -4.42 -19.86 22.16
N LEU A 176 -4.26 -20.33 20.92
CA LEU A 176 -3.36 -19.67 19.95
C LEU A 176 -3.85 -18.28 19.60
N PHE A 177 -5.16 -18.09 19.38
CA PHE A 177 -5.73 -16.78 19.08
C PHE A 177 -5.41 -15.76 20.18
N ASN A 178 -5.72 -16.06 21.44
CA ASN A 178 -5.50 -15.14 22.56
C ASN A 178 -4.01 -14.80 22.72
N ARG A 179 -3.14 -15.81 22.64
CA ARG A 179 -1.69 -15.63 22.75
C ARG A 179 -1.13 -14.81 21.58
N ASN A 180 -1.50 -15.16 20.35
CA ASN A 180 -0.98 -14.49 19.16
C ASN A 180 -1.48 -13.05 19.06
N LEU A 181 -2.75 -12.78 19.40
CA LEU A 181 -3.30 -11.42 19.41
C LEU A 181 -2.57 -10.53 20.42
N GLN A 182 -2.28 -11.05 21.61
CA GLN A 182 -1.46 -10.34 22.59
C GLN A 182 -0.08 -10.02 22.00
N GLU A 183 0.62 -11.00 21.45
CA GLU A 183 1.95 -10.78 20.86
C GLU A 183 1.91 -9.78 19.69
N ILE A 184 0.90 -9.86 18.82
CA ILE A 184 0.69 -8.90 17.72
C ILE A 184 0.55 -7.47 18.28
N ARG A 185 -0.26 -7.27 19.33
CA ARG A 185 -0.40 -5.96 20.00
C ARG A 185 0.94 -5.50 20.59
N GLU A 186 1.69 -6.40 21.21
CA GLU A 186 3.01 -6.07 21.78
C GLU A 186 4.03 -5.68 20.70
N GLN A 187 4.06 -6.39 19.57
CA GLN A 187 4.89 -6.01 18.42
C GLN A 187 4.53 -4.61 17.92
N ILE A 188 3.24 -4.32 17.70
CA ILE A 188 2.80 -3.03 17.16
C ILE A 188 3.08 -1.88 18.14
N LEU A 189 2.63 -2.00 19.39
CA LEU A 189 2.68 -0.91 20.37
C LEU A 189 4.10 -0.71 20.92
N LYS A 190 4.86 -1.78 21.19
CA LYS A 190 6.16 -1.68 21.87
C LYS A 190 7.34 -1.75 20.91
N LYS A 191 7.32 -2.66 19.92
CA LYS A 191 8.47 -2.89 19.02
C LYS A 191 8.46 -1.92 17.84
N PHE A 192 7.35 -1.83 17.12
CA PHE A 192 7.17 -0.89 16.01
C PHE A 192 6.93 0.54 16.52
N LYS A 193 6.61 0.68 17.82
CA LYS A 193 6.28 1.96 18.48
C LYS A 193 5.19 2.71 17.70
N PHE A 194 4.23 1.95 17.18
CA PHE A 194 3.14 2.46 16.38
C PHE A 194 1.92 2.63 17.30
N PRO A 195 1.52 3.87 17.63
CA PRO A 195 0.37 4.08 18.51
C PRO A 195 -0.91 3.63 17.81
N LEU A 196 -1.78 2.95 18.55
CA LEU A 196 -3.14 2.64 18.15
C LEU A 196 -4.12 3.25 19.15
N THR A 197 -5.20 3.85 18.66
CA THR A 197 -6.34 4.24 19.50
C THR A 197 -7.06 3.00 20.04
N GLU A 198 -8.00 3.19 20.98
CA GLU A 198 -8.85 2.10 21.47
C GLU A 198 -9.67 1.48 20.33
N ASP A 199 -10.35 2.29 19.51
CA ASP A 199 -11.08 1.85 18.32
C ASP A 199 -10.20 1.06 17.33
N GLU A 200 -8.94 1.47 17.14
CA GLU A 200 -8.01 0.77 16.26
C GLU A 200 -7.54 -0.58 16.84
N GLN A 201 -7.44 -0.69 18.17
CA GLN A 201 -7.14 -1.96 18.85
C GLN A 201 -8.34 -2.93 18.81
N GLU A 202 -9.56 -2.42 18.85
CA GLU A 202 -10.78 -3.19 18.61
C GLU A 202 -10.88 -3.63 17.15
N SER A 203 -10.58 -2.72 16.21
CA SER A 203 -10.53 -3.04 14.77
C SER A 203 -9.48 -4.11 14.47
N LEU A 204 -8.28 -4.02 15.06
CA LEU A 204 -7.24 -5.04 14.98
C LEU A 204 -7.75 -6.41 15.43
N GLU A 205 -8.43 -6.48 16.57
CA GLU A 205 -9.00 -7.73 17.08
C GLU A 205 -10.09 -8.28 16.18
N ARG A 206 -11.01 -7.43 15.70
CA ARG A 206 -12.08 -7.83 14.78
C ARG A 206 -11.51 -8.41 13.49
N ILE A 207 -10.54 -7.74 12.88
CA ILE A 207 -9.85 -8.19 11.67
C ILE A 207 -9.17 -9.55 11.91
N TYR A 208 -8.39 -9.68 12.98
CA TYR A 208 -7.67 -10.92 13.28
C TYR A 208 -8.64 -12.07 13.63
N ARG A 209 -9.75 -11.76 14.31
CA ARG A 209 -10.81 -12.71 14.64
C ARG A 209 -11.47 -13.28 13.39
N SER A 210 -11.65 -12.50 12.32
CA SER A 210 -12.16 -13.01 11.05
C SER A 210 -11.27 -14.12 10.48
N PHE A 211 -9.94 -13.95 10.50
CA PHE A 211 -8.99 -14.99 10.06
C PHE A 211 -8.95 -16.20 11.00
N TYR A 212 -9.12 -15.99 12.31
CA TYR A 212 -9.27 -17.08 13.28
C TYR A 212 -10.51 -17.94 13.01
N GLN A 213 -11.66 -17.30 12.78
CA GLN A 213 -12.95 -17.97 12.60
C GLN A 213 -13.05 -18.68 11.26
N THR A 214 -12.61 -18.02 10.18
CA THR A 214 -12.81 -18.52 8.81
C THR A 214 -11.57 -19.21 8.23
N GLY A 215 -10.39 -19.01 8.83
CA GLY A 215 -9.13 -19.58 8.35
C GLY A 215 -8.83 -19.15 6.91
N LEU A 216 -8.47 -20.10 6.04
CA LEU A 216 -8.28 -19.81 4.62
C LEU A 216 -9.61 -19.73 3.84
N ASP A 217 -10.77 -19.84 4.49
CA ASP A 217 -12.08 -19.54 3.87
C ASP A 217 -12.44 -18.05 3.95
N THR A 218 -11.59 -17.18 4.53
CA THR A 218 -11.82 -15.73 4.51
C THR A 218 -12.04 -15.26 3.07
N ARG A 219 -13.10 -14.48 2.85
CA ARG A 219 -13.53 -13.98 1.54
C ARG A 219 -13.69 -12.47 1.59
N TYR A 220 -13.60 -11.85 0.41
CA TYR A 220 -14.07 -10.49 0.21
C TYR A 220 -15.58 -10.46 0.44
N GLU A 221 -16.08 -9.50 1.23
CA GLU A 221 -17.52 -9.32 1.46
C GLU A 221 -17.99 -7.92 1.09
N THR A 222 -19.07 -7.85 0.30
CA THR A 222 -19.71 -6.58 -0.04
C THR A 222 -21.02 -6.46 0.72
N ALA A 223 -21.20 -5.40 1.51
CA ALA A 223 -22.47 -5.15 2.20
C ALA A 223 -23.63 -5.12 1.19
N GLY A 224 -24.66 -5.92 1.44
CA GLY A 224 -25.86 -6.00 0.59
C GLY A 224 -25.68 -6.77 -0.72
N TYR A 225 -24.56 -7.48 -0.93
CA TYR A 225 -24.32 -8.26 -2.14
C TYR A 225 -24.14 -9.75 -1.80
N SER A 226 -24.98 -10.62 -2.37
CA SER A 226 -24.98 -12.07 -2.10
C SER A 226 -23.99 -12.88 -2.96
N ARG A 227 -23.07 -12.21 -3.67
CA ARG A 227 -22.09 -12.90 -4.53
C ARG A 227 -21.01 -13.56 -3.66
N ARG A 228 -20.83 -14.86 -3.86
CA ARG A 228 -19.69 -15.59 -3.26
C ARG A 228 -18.41 -15.25 -4.03
N PHE A 229 -17.51 -14.51 -3.38
CA PHE A 229 -16.17 -14.22 -3.90
C PHE A 229 -15.21 -15.38 -3.60
N PRO A 230 -14.07 -15.49 -4.33
CA PRO A 230 -13.00 -16.43 -4.00
C PRO A 230 -12.52 -16.26 -2.56
N ALA A 231 -12.13 -17.36 -1.92
CA ALA A 231 -11.52 -17.35 -0.60
C ALA A 231 -10.01 -17.15 -0.72
N LEU A 232 -9.38 -16.80 0.40
CA LEU A 232 -7.93 -16.72 0.50
C LEU A 232 -7.24 -17.98 -0.03
N ARG A 233 -7.76 -19.17 0.29
CA ARG A 233 -7.23 -20.44 -0.24
C ARG A 233 -7.18 -20.48 -1.76
N ASP A 234 -8.20 -19.96 -2.43
CA ASP A 234 -8.33 -19.97 -3.89
C ASP A 234 -7.23 -19.07 -4.46
N LEU A 235 -7.09 -17.85 -3.90
CA LEU A 235 -6.07 -16.87 -4.30
C LEU A 235 -4.64 -17.38 -4.10
N LEU A 236 -4.39 -18.10 -3.00
CA LEU A 236 -3.06 -18.65 -2.68
C LEU A 236 -2.62 -19.72 -3.68
N VAL A 237 -3.57 -20.46 -4.28
CA VAL A 237 -3.27 -21.52 -5.26
C VAL A 237 -3.43 -21.09 -6.71
N GLU A 238 -3.86 -19.85 -6.98
CA GLU A 238 -3.96 -19.30 -8.34
C GLU A 238 -2.63 -19.38 -9.10
N ARG A 239 -2.74 -19.38 -10.43
CA ARG A 239 -1.61 -19.52 -11.36
C ARG A 239 -1.54 -18.34 -12.30
N ASP A 240 -0.34 -18.06 -12.80
CA ASP A 240 -0.15 -17.15 -13.91
C ASP A 240 -0.56 -17.79 -15.26
N LEU A 241 -0.45 -17.02 -16.35
CA LEU A 241 -0.76 -17.49 -17.71
C LEU A 241 0.15 -18.63 -18.21
N SER A 242 1.29 -18.88 -17.56
CA SER A 242 2.20 -19.98 -17.84
C SER A 242 1.95 -21.22 -16.97
N GLY A 243 0.92 -21.18 -16.11
CA GLY A 243 0.56 -22.26 -15.19
C GLY A 243 1.40 -22.31 -13.90
N LYS A 244 2.20 -21.28 -13.60
CA LYS A 244 3.06 -21.24 -12.41
C LYS A 244 2.38 -20.49 -11.26
N GLN A 245 2.59 -20.98 -10.04
CA GLN A 245 2.22 -20.27 -8.81
C GLN A 245 3.40 -19.35 -8.44
N GLN A 246 3.19 -18.05 -8.47
CA GLN A 246 4.21 -17.01 -8.21
C GLN A 246 3.85 -16.08 -7.03
N GLY A 247 2.77 -16.37 -6.30
CA GLY A 247 2.35 -15.63 -5.11
C GLY A 247 3.44 -15.48 -4.04
N PHE A 248 3.25 -14.55 -3.10
CA PHE A 248 4.24 -14.29 -2.04
C PHE A 248 4.50 -15.49 -1.10
N LEU A 249 3.54 -16.42 -0.98
CA LEU A 249 3.69 -17.69 -0.26
C LEU A 249 3.98 -18.88 -1.19
N ALA A 250 4.14 -18.67 -2.50
CA ALA A 250 4.40 -19.77 -3.43
C ALA A 250 5.77 -20.42 -3.19
N THR A 251 6.77 -19.61 -2.82
CA THR A 251 8.15 -20.07 -2.53
C THR A 251 8.68 -19.45 -1.25
N GLU A 252 9.61 -20.14 -0.59
CA GLU A 252 10.26 -19.60 0.61
C GLU A 252 11.05 -18.32 0.30
N GLU A 253 11.65 -18.22 -0.89
CA GLU A 253 12.38 -17.02 -1.32
C GLU A 253 11.45 -15.78 -1.38
N ASN A 254 10.26 -15.92 -1.96
CA ASN A 254 9.29 -14.82 -2.03
C ASN A 254 8.86 -14.37 -0.63
N PHE A 255 8.57 -15.34 0.25
CA PHE A 255 8.18 -15.06 1.63
C PHE A 255 9.29 -14.34 2.41
N GLN A 256 10.51 -14.86 2.36
CA GLN A 256 11.65 -14.27 3.08
C GLN A 256 11.99 -12.87 2.57
N PHE A 257 11.80 -12.60 1.28
CA PHE A 257 11.96 -11.25 0.74
C PHE A 257 10.96 -10.27 1.37
N VAL A 258 9.66 -10.59 1.36
CA VAL A 258 8.61 -9.74 1.93
C VAL A 258 8.79 -9.59 3.45
N LYS A 259 9.08 -10.68 4.16
CA LYS A 259 9.41 -10.66 5.59
C LYS A 259 10.56 -9.70 5.89
N LYS A 260 11.66 -9.78 5.15
CA LYS A 260 12.82 -8.90 5.34
C LYS A 260 12.50 -7.43 5.09
N MET A 261 11.58 -7.12 4.17
CA MET A 261 11.09 -5.76 3.99
C MET A 261 10.27 -5.28 5.19
N HIS A 262 9.40 -6.13 5.76
CA HIS A 262 8.67 -5.82 6.99
C HIS A 262 9.61 -5.61 8.18
N GLU A 263 10.63 -6.45 8.38
CA GLU A 263 11.62 -6.31 9.46
C GLU A 263 12.43 -5.02 9.36
N LYS A 264 12.59 -4.49 8.14
CA LYS A 264 13.33 -3.25 7.86
C LYS A 264 12.44 -2.00 7.76
N ASP A 265 11.16 -2.10 8.14
CA ASP A 265 10.20 -0.99 8.06
C ASP A 265 10.02 -0.42 6.63
N LEU A 266 10.17 -1.26 5.59
CA LEU A 266 10.15 -0.84 4.19
C LEU A 266 8.78 -1.00 3.51
N ILE A 267 7.81 -1.65 4.17
CA ILE A 267 6.41 -1.71 3.71
C ILE A 267 5.58 -0.87 4.67
N VAL A 268 5.17 0.31 4.24
CA VAL A 268 4.54 1.34 5.07
C VAL A 268 3.06 1.47 4.72
N PRO A 269 2.14 1.18 5.64
CA PRO A 269 0.73 1.47 5.43
C PRO A 269 0.47 2.98 5.52
N VAL A 270 -0.35 3.50 4.61
CA VAL A 270 -0.71 4.91 4.51
C VAL A 270 -2.23 4.99 4.32
N THR A 271 -2.90 5.81 5.13
CA THR A 271 -4.33 6.08 4.97
C THR A 271 -4.52 7.29 4.09
N GLY A 272 -5.31 7.18 3.03
CA GLY A 272 -5.66 8.30 2.16
C GLY A 272 -6.38 7.92 0.89
N ASP A 273 -7.00 8.92 0.26
CA ASP A 273 -7.67 8.76 -1.03
C ASP A 273 -6.65 9.01 -2.16
N PHE A 274 -6.70 8.20 -3.22
CA PHE A 274 -5.92 8.41 -4.43
C PHE A 274 -6.16 9.79 -5.06
N ALA A 275 -7.40 10.29 -4.98
CA ALA A 275 -7.79 11.64 -5.41
C ALA A 275 -7.71 12.68 -4.28
N GLY A 276 -7.28 12.27 -3.09
CA GLY A 276 -7.14 13.13 -1.92
C GLY A 276 -6.02 14.17 -2.07
N PRO A 277 -6.03 15.25 -1.28
CA PRO A 277 -5.14 16.38 -1.48
C PRO A 277 -3.70 16.11 -1.03
N LYS A 278 -3.44 15.09 -0.21
CA LYS A 278 -2.15 14.92 0.47
C LYS A 278 -1.49 13.57 0.19
N ALA A 279 -2.13 12.44 0.52
CA ALA A 279 -1.39 11.19 0.73
C ALA A 279 -0.54 10.74 -0.46
N LEU A 280 -1.12 10.70 -1.67
CA LEU A 280 -0.38 10.30 -2.88
C LEU A 280 0.73 11.30 -3.24
N ARG A 281 0.49 12.61 -3.07
CA ARG A 281 1.51 13.66 -3.30
C ARG A 281 2.65 13.56 -2.29
N ALA A 282 2.34 13.36 -1.02
CA ALA A 282 3.31 13.21 0.05
C ALA A 282 4.21 11.97 -0.16
N ILE A 283 3.64 10.86 -0.65
CA ILE A 283 4.42 9.70 -1.08
C ILE A 283 5.37 10.08 -2.23
N GLY A 284 4.90 10.85 -3.21
CA GLY A 284 5.71 11.37 -4.30
C GLY A 284 6.87 12.24 -3.84
N ASP A 285 6.61 13.20 -2.95
CA ASP A 285 7.62 14.09 -2.38
C ASP A 285 8.64 13.33 -1.53
N TYR A 286 8.18 12.38 -0.69
CA TYR A 286 9.06 11.53 0.09
C TYR A 286 9.95 10.67 -0.84
N THR A 287 9.38 10.06 -1.87
CA THR A 287 10.12 9.27 -2.86
C THR A 287 11.19 10.12 -3.56
N ARG A 288 10.85 11.35 -3.95
CA ARG A 288 11.79 12.31 -4.55
C ARG A 288 12.90 12.70 -3.58
N SER A 289 12.60 12.88 -2.30
CA SER A 289 13.60 13.21 -1.27
C SER A 289 14.65 12.11 -1.07
N LEU A 290 14.32 10.86 -1.43
CA LEU A 290 15.24 9.73 -1.44
C LEU A 290 16.05 9.61 -2.76
N GLY A 291 15.75 10.43 -3.76
CA GLY A 291 16.28 10.27 -5.12
C GLY A 291 15.77 9.00 -5.81
N GLU A 292 14.65 8.44 -5.35
CA GLU A 292 14.03 7.25 -5.93
C GLU A 292 12.92 7.61 -6.91
N ARG A 293 12.43 6.60 -7.62
CA ARG A 293 11.28 6.66 -8.52
C ARG A 293 10.23 5.64 -8.12
N VAL A 294 8.98 5.87 -8.52
CA VAL A 294 7.90 4.88 -8.46
C VAL A 294 8.08 3.89 -9.60
N THR A 295 8.38 2.65 -9.28
CA THR A 295 8.54 1.56 -10.27
C THR A 295 7.19 1.01 -10.69
N ALA A 296 6.26 0.84 -9.74
CA ALA A 296 4.91 0.36 -10.03
C ALA A 296 3.89 0.95 -9.06
N PHE A 297 2.67 1.15 -9.57
CA PHE A 297 1.51 1.57 -8.82
C PHE A 297 0.34 0.62 -9.08
N TYR A 298 -0.02 -0.21 -8.11
CA TYR A 298 -1.18 -1.09 -8.16
C TYR A 298 -2.46 -0.36 -7.72
N THR A 299 -3.45 -0.26 -8.61
CA THR A 299 -4.68 0.53 -8.40
C THR A 299 -5.92 -0.31 -8.14
N SER A 300 -5.83 -1.66 -8.23
CA SER A 300 -7.01 -2.53 -8.26
C SER A 300 -8.06 -1.96 -9.24
N ASN A 301 -9.33 -1.87 -8.87
CA ASN A 301 -10.39 -1.21 -9.62
C ASN A 301 -10.77 0.18 -9.07
N VAL A 302 -9.93 0.80 -8.23
CA VAL A 302 -10.21 2.10 -7.58
C VAL A 302 -10.57 3.18 -8.59
N GLU A 303 -9.89 3.19 -9.73
CA GLU A 303 -10.10 4.14 -10.83
C GLU A 303 -11.56 4.16 -11.32
N SER A 304 -12.28 3.02 -11.24
CA SER A 304 -13.71 2.96 -11.59
C SER A 304 -14.59 3.77 -10.63
N TYR A 305 -14.27 3.78 -9.33
CA TYR A 305 -14.99 4.55 -8.33
C TYR A 305 -14.71 6.03 -8.48
N LEU A 306 -13.44 6.38 -8.74
CA LEU A 306 -13.01 7.77 -8.96
C LEU A 306 -13.67 8.38 -10.20
N MET A 307 -13.87 7.61 -11.26
CA MET A 307 -14.62 8.08 -12.43
C MET A 307 -16.10 8.26 -12.11
N ARG A 308 -16.72 7.31 -11.40
CA ARG A 308 -18.15 7.36 -11.06
C ARG A 308 -18.51 8.50 -10.10
N ASN A 309 -17.62 8.88 -9.19
CA ASN A 309 -17.83 9.97 -8.25
C ASN A 309 -17.27 11.32 -8.73
N GLY A 310 -16.70 11.38 -9.94
CA GLY A 310 -16.17 12.62 -10.53
C GLY A 310 -14.81 13.08 -10.02
N SER A 311 -14.09 12.27 -9.25
CA SER A 311 -12.78 12.62 -8.66
C SER A 311 -11.56 12.14 -9.47
N PHE A 312 -11.77 11.44 -10.59
CA PHE A 312 -10.70 10.90 -11.44
C PHE A 312 -9.69 11.96 -11.91
N SER A 313 -10.14 13.18 -12.19
CA SER A 313 -9.25 14.29 -12.57
C SER A 313 -8.25 14.63 -11.45
N ALA A 314 -8.69 14.71 -10.19
CA ALA A 314 -7.81 14.96 -9.05
C ALA A 314 -6.79 13.83 -8.85
N PHE A 315 -7.20 12.58 -9.06
CA PHE A 315 -6.27 11.44 -9.08
C PHE A 315 -5.21 11.57 -10.18
N ALA A 316 -5.61 11.87 -11.42
CA ALA A 316 -4.66 12.05 -12.51
C ALA A 316 -3.67 13.21 -12.23
N GLU A 317 -4.13 14.31 -11.65
CA GLU A 317 -3.26 15.41 -11.21
C GLU A 317 -2.32 15.01 -10.06
N ASN A 318 -2.73 14.10 -9.18
CA ASN A 318 -1.84 13.54 -8.16
C ASN A 318 -0.78 12.63 -8.79
N VAL A 319 -1.16 11.78 -9.75
CA VAL A 319 -0.24 10.88 -10.47
C VAL A 319 0.87 11.68 -11.18
N LYS A 320 0.55 12.84 -11.77
CA LYS A 320 1.53 13.73 -12.38
C LYS A 320 2.64 14.22 -11.42
N THR A 321 2.39 14.20 -10.11
CA THR A 321 3.40 14.60 -9.12
C THR A 321 4.42 13.52 -8.79
N LEU A 322 4.12 12.26 -9.12
CA LEU A 322 4.96 11.13 -8.75
C LEU A 322 6.29 11.18 -9.52
N PRO A 323 7.44 10.91 -8.86
CA PRO A 323 8.70 10.74 -9.55
C PRO A 323 8.66 9.41 -10.32
N ILE A 324 8.43 9.47 -11.63
CA ILE A 324 8.33 8.31 -12.53
C ILE A 324 9.43 8.33 -13.60
N ASP A 325 9.64 7.20 -14.26
CA ASP A 325 10.41 7.10 -15.50
C ASP A 325 9.61 6.37 -16.60
N ASN A 326 10.24 6.15 -17.75
CA ASN A 326 9.62 5.47 -18.89
C ASN A 326 9.28 3.98 -18.64
N GLY A 327 9.76 3.42 -17.52
CA GLY A 327 9.51 2.05 -17.07
C GLY A 327 8.45 1.96 -15.97
N SER A 328 8.01 3.08 -15.38
CA SER A 328 6.99 3.10 -14.34
C SER A 328 5.64 2.59 -14.84
N LEU A 329 5.04 1.63 -14.13
CA LEU A 329 3.80 0.96 -14.55
C LEU A 329 2.65 1.16 -13.58
N PHE A 330 1.44 1.32 -14.12
CA PHE A 330 0.23 0.91 -13.45
C PHE A 330 0.04 -0.59 -13.55
N ILE A 331 -0.48 -1.17 -12.45
CA ILE A 331 -1.06 -2.51 -12.41
C ILE A 331 -2.51 -2.33 -11.98
N ARG A 332 -3.48 -2.63 -12.84
CA ARG A 332 -4.90 -2.38 -12.58
C ARG A 332 -5.71 -3.65 -12.70
N ASN A 333 -6.82 -3.72 -11.98
CA ASN A 333 -7.80 -4.77 -12.11
C ASN A 333 -9.06 -4.25 -12.82
N PHE A 334 -9.16 -4.56 -14.11
CA PHE A 334 -10.25 -4.12 -14.95
C PHE A 334 -11.44 -5.08 -14.86
N SER A 335 -12.58 -4.56 -14.40
CA SER A 335 -13.86 -5.28 -14.31
C SER A 335 -14.86 -4.61 -15.25
N GLY A 336 -14.72 -4.87 -16.54
CA GLY A 336 -15.58 -4.29 -17.59
C GLY A 336 -16.98 -4.87 -17.52
N PHE A 337 -17.87 -4.27 -16.71
CA PHE A 337 -19.24 -4.76 -16.47
C PHE A 337 -20.05 -5.06 -17.74
N ARG A 338 -19.76 -4.35 -18.84
CA ARG A 338 -20.46 -4.49 -20.14
C ARG A 338 -19.54 -4.90 -21.29
N TYR A 339 -18.24 -5.03 -21.04
CA TYR A 339 -17.25 -5.28 -22.08
C TYR A 339 -16.18 -6.24 -21.57
N GLN A 340 -16.04 -7.38 -22.26
CA GLN A 340 -14.98 -8.32 -21.99
C GLN A 340 -13.68 -7.83 -22.65
N HIS A 341 -12.63 -7.64 -21.85
CA HIS A 341 -11.35 -7.14 -22.34
C HIS A 341 -10.69 -8.18 -23.26
N PRO A 342 -9.91 -7.78 -24.30
CA PRO A 342 -9.19 -8.74 -25.14
C PRO A 342 -8.26 -9.68 -24.38
N GLU A 343 -7.70 -9.22 -23.27
CA GLU A 343 -6.85 -10.00 -22.34
C GLU A 343 -7.64 -10.84 -21.32
N SER A 344 -8.97 -10.82 -21.34
CA SER A 344 -9.77 -11.60 -20.38
C SER A 344 -9.57 -13.11 -20.56
N VAL A 345 -9.45 -13.81 -19.44
CA VAL A 345 -9.30 -15.27 -19.38
C VAL A 345 -10.62 -15.89 -18.92
N PRO A 346 -11.14 -16.93 -19.61
CA PRO A 346 -12.37 -17.63 -19.19
C PRO A 346 -12.30 -18.09 -17.73
N GLY A 347 -13.39 -17.92 -16.99
CA GLY A 347 -13.47 -18.27 -15.56
C GLY A 347 -13.07 -17.15 -14.59
N HIS A 348 -12.47 -16.06 -15.08
CA HIS A 348 -12.10 -14.90 -14.25
C HIS A 348 -13.09 -13.74 -14.49
N SER A 349 -13.55 -13.10 -13.42
CA SER A 349 -14.52 -12.00 -13.52
C SER A 349 -13.92 -10.61 -13.77
N SER A 350 -12.60 -10.54 -13.88
CA SER A 350 -11.85 -9.32 -14.11
C SER A 350 -10.55 -9.65 -14.83
N THR A 351 -9.82 -8.62 -15.27
CA THR A 351 -8.57 -8.75 -16.03
C THR A 351 -7.52 -7.83 -15.45
N THR A 352 -6.40 -8.38 -15.01
CA THR A 352 -5.26 -7.58 -14.57
C THR A 352 -4.52 -7.03 -15.78
N LEU A 353 -4.34 -5.71 -15.84
CA LEU A 353 -3.70 -5.01 -16.95
C LEU A 353 -2.48 -4.23 -16.48
N LEU A 354 -1.54 -4.04 -17.39
CA LEU A 354 -0.37 -3.17 -17.22
C LEU A 354 -0.50 -1.97 -18.14
N GLN A 355 -0.09 -0.78 -17.69
CA GLN A 355 0.03 0.41 -18.55
C GLN A 355 1.21 1.26 -18.07
N LYS A 356 1.94 1.92 -18.98
CA LYS A 356 2.97 2.89 -18.58
C LYS A 356 2.35 4.13 -17.97
N ILE A 357 2.81 4.57 -16.80
CA ILE A 357 2.29 5.77 -16.13
C ILE A 357 2.50 7.01 -17.00
N ALA A 358 3.66 7.12 -17.68
CA ALA A 358 3.93 8.24 -18.59
C ALA A 358 2.90 8.34 -19.74
N ASN A 359 2.50 7.20 -20.30
CA ASN A 359 1.49 7.16 -21.35
C ASN A 359 0.09 7.45 -20.81
N PHE A 360 -0.22 6.98 -19.58
CA PHE A 360 -1.45 7.36 -18.89
C PHE A 360 -1.57 8.88 -18.77
N VAL A 361 -0.53 9.56 -18.28
CA VAL A 361 -0.52 11.03 -18.14
C VAL A 361 -0.74 11.71 -19.49
N LYS A 362 -0.02 11.27 -20.53
CA LYS A 362 -0.18 11.80 -21.90
C LYS A 362 -1.63 11.67 -22.41
N LEU A 363 -2.21 10.47 -22.30
CA LEU A 363 -3.58 10.20 -22.77
C LEU A 363 -4.62 10.98 -21.96
N TYR A 364 -4.38 11.19 -20.67
CA TYR A 364 -5.22 12.03 -19.83
C TYR A 364 -5.18 13.51 -20.27
N ASP A 365 -3.99 14.06 -20.54
CA ASP A 365 -3.81 15.45 -21.01
C ASP A 365 -4.46 15.68 -22.39
N GLU A 366 -4.49 14.65 -23.23
CA GLU A 366 -5.20 14.62 -24.51
C GLU A 366 -6.72 14.40 -24.37
N GLY A 367 -7.24 14.25 -23.15
CA GLY A 367 -8.67 14.03 -22.90
C GLY A 367 -9.19 12.68 -23.40
N ARG A 368 -8.35 11.65 -23.47
CA ARG A 368 -8.70 10.36 -24.10
C ARG A 368 -9.51 9.43 -23.20
N TYR A 369 -9.48 9.64 -21.88
CA TYR A 369 -10.24 8.84 -20.92
C TYR A 369 -11.62 9.42 -20.66
N GLN A 370 -12.59 9.03 -21.50
CA GLN A 370 -13.99 9.47 -21.40
C GLN A 370 -14.78 8.65 -20.37
N ASP A 371 -14.39 7.39 -20.19
CA ASP A 371 -15.04 6.45 -19.27
C ASP A 371 -14.10 5.33 -18.81
N TYR A 372 -14.59 4.46 -17.93
CA TYR A 372 -13.79 3.35 -17.41
C TYR A 372 -13.38 2.34 -18.50
N THR A 373 -14.19 2.18 -19.55
CA THR A 373 -13.89 1.29 -20.68
C THR A 373 -12.68 1.80 -21.45
N SER A 374 -12.64 3.09 -21.77
CA SER A 374 -11.50 3.73 -22.43
C SER A 374 -10.21 3.63 -21.61
N LEU A 375 -10.30 3.73 -20.28
CA LEU A 375 -9.16 3.50 -19.38
C LEU A 375 -8.60 2.08 -19.46
N GLY A 376 -9.47 1.08 -19.58
CA GLY A 376 -9.08 -0.31 -19.74
C GLY A 376 -8.46 -0.63 -21.09
N LEU A 377 -8.97 -0.03 -22.17
CA LEU A 377 -8.63 -0.42 -23.55
C LEU A 377 -7.50 0.37 -24.19
N LEU A 378 -7.23 1.60 -23.74
CA LEU A 378 -6.19 2.43 -24.33
C LEU A 378 -4.82 2.08 -23.75
N ASP A 379 -3.86 1.76 -24.64
CA ASP A 379 -2.43 1.64 -24.34
C ASP A 379 -2.09 0.66 -23.18
N TYR A 380 -2.86 -0.42 -23.02
CA TYR A 380 -2.45 -1.50 -22.14
C TYR A 380 -1.30 -2.29 -22.77
N ILE A 381 -0.43 -2.85 -21.94
CA ILE A 381 0.63 -3.79 -22.37
C ILE A 381 0.02 -5.19 -22.38
N SER A 382 -0.12 -5.77 -23.57
CA SER A 382 -0.64 -7.14 -23.73
C SER A 382 0.25 -8.16 -23.00
N THR A 383 -0.41 -9.09 -22.32
CA THR A 383 0.21 -10.24 -21.64
C THR A 383 0.23 -11.49 -22.52
N LYS A 384 -0.61 -11.53 -23.57
CA LYS A 384 -0.60 -12.59 -24.59
C LYS A 384 0.69 -12.55 -25.41
N LYS A 385 1.29 -13.72 -25.63
CA LYS A 385 2.44 -13.86 -26.52
C LYS A 385 1.96 -13.88 -27.97
N GLY A 386 2.30 -12.85 -28.76
CA GLY A 386 2.28 -12.96 -30.22
C GLY A 386 1.23 -12.16 -31.00
N GLU A 387 0.45 -11.28 -30.38
CA GLU A 387 -0.41 -10.34 -31.15
C GLU A 387 0.30 -8.99 -31.28
N LYS A 388 0.98 -8.81 -32.41
CA LYS A 388 1.38 -7.50 -32.94
C LYS A 388 0.38 -7.08 -34.01
#